data_AF-A0A967LK81-F1
#
_entry.id   AF-A0A967LK81-F1
#
_cell.length_a   1.000
_cell.length_b   1.000
_cell.length_c   1.000
_cell.angle_alpha   90.00
_cell.angle_beta   90.00
_cell.angle_gamma   90.00
#
_symmetry.space_group_name_H-M   'P 1'
#
loop_
_entity.id
_entity.type
_entity.pdbx_description
1 polymer ?
#
loop_
_entity_poly.entity_id
_entity_poly.type
_entity_poly.pdbx_seq_one_letter_code
_entity_poly.pdbx_strand_id
1 'polypeptide(L)'
;ESDRGWAATVHEIGGRAVVLVKGAPERVVDMCRAEIHQGREAALDPESVRNEADRMGEKGLRVLAMAVGHGEGTAEAALRGEPSDLVFAGL
;
A
#
# COMPACT_ATOMS: atom_id res chain seq x y z
N GLU A 1 -18.18 -3.05 -5.43
CA GLU A 1 -16.72 -3.29 -5.42
C GLU A 1 -15.91 -2.12 -5.98
N SER A 2 -16.45 -1.34 -6.92
CA SER A 2 -15.73 -0.21 -7.57
C SER A 2 -15.47 1.03 -6.67
N ASP A 3 -16.07 1.12 -5.47
CA ASP A 3 -16.05 2.37 -4.68
C ASP A 3 -14.86 2.49 -3.73
N ARG A 4 -14.06 1.43 -3.58
CA ARG A 4 -13.00 1.37 -2.55
C ARG A 4 -11.74 2.15 -2.94
N GLY A 5 -11.46 2.26 -4.23
CA GLY A 5 -10.24 2.91 -4.76
C GLY A 5 -8.96 2.08 -4.62
N TRP A 6 -9.05 0.80 -4.28
CA TRP A 6 -7.91 -0.11 -4.10
C TRP A 6 -8.29 -1.56 -4.38
N ALA A 7 -7.29 -2.42 -4.58
CA ALA A 7 -7.40 -3.86 -4.67
C ALA A 7 -6.30 -4.53 -3.82
N ALA A 8 -6.66 -5.59 -3.10
CA ALA A 8 -5.76 -6.37 -2.27
C ALA A 8 -5.80 -7.85 -2.67
N THR A 9 -4.66 -8.52 -2.60
CA THR A 9 -4.56 -9.98 -2.78
C THR A 9 -3.69 -10.58 -1.68
N VAL A 10 -4.03 -11.79 -1.26
CA VAL A 10 -3.30 -12.53 -0.22
C VAL A 10 -2.65 -13.74 -0.88
N HIS A 11 -1.37 -13.96 -0.58
CA HIS A 11 -0.55 -15.03 -1.12
C HIS A 11 0.20 -15.72 0.02
N GLU A 12 0.63 -16.97 -0.20
CA GLU A 12 1.59 -17.63 0.67
C GLU A 12 2.94 -17.70 -0.06
N ILE A 13 3.99 -17.14 0.56
CA ILE A 13 5.35 -17.12 0.00
C ILE A 13 6.31 -17.62 1.07
N GLY A 14 6.95 -18.76 0.82
CA GLY A 14 7.90 -19.35 1.76
C GLY A 14 7.28 -19.70 3.13
N GLY A 15 6.01 -20.14 3.14
CA GLY A 15 5.26 -20.47 4.36
C GLY A 15 4.82 -19.25 5.18
N ARG A 16 4.81 -18.05 4.58
CA ARG A 16 4.33 -16.82 5.22
C ARG A 16 3.24 -16.18 4.37
N ALA A 17 2.17 -15.73 5.01
CA ALA A 17 1.16 -14.91 4.37
C ALA A 17 1.74 -13.54 3.96
N VAL A 18 1.48 -13.15 2.71
CA VAL A 18 1.89 -11.89 2.11
C VAL A 18 0.67 -11.21 1.49
N VAL A 19 0.43 -9.97 1.88
CA VAL A 19 -0.63 -9.11 1.33
C VAL A 19 0.00 -8.14 0.35
N LEU A 20 -0.56 -8.07 -0.86
CA LEU A 20 -0.18 -7.08 -1.87
C LEU A 20 -1.37 -6.17 -2.14
N VAL A 21 -1.16 -4.87 -1.99
CA VAL A 21 -2.20 -3.85 -2.23
C VAL A 21 -1.74 -2.89 -3.32
N LYS A 22 -2.67 -2.53 -4.21
CA LYS A 22 -2.52 -1.43 -5.16
C LYS A 22 -3.77 -0.55 -5.15
N GLY A 23 -3.62 0.75 -5.35
CA GLY A 23 -4.77 1.64 -5.34
C GLY A 23 -4.43 3.11 -5.52
N ALA A 24 -5.42 3.95 -5.30
CA ALA A 24 -5.24 5.39 -5.25
C ALA A 24 -4.23 5.75 -4.14
N PRO A 25 -3.26 6.65 -4.40
CA PRO A 25 -2.18 6.99 -3.47
C PRO A 25 -2.64 7.25 -2.05
N GLU A 26 -3.62 8.12 -1.87
CA GLU A 26 -4.19 8.48 -0.59
C GLU A 26 -4.78 7.29 0.16
N ARG A 27 -5.48 6.39 -0.55
CA ARG A 27 -6.11 5.21 0.05
C ARG A 27 -5.09 4.20 0.54
N VAL A 28 -4.01 3.99 -0.22
CA VAL A 28 -2.97 3.01 0.15
C VAL A 28 -2.10 3.54 1.29
N VAL A 29 -1.78 4.84 1.27
CA VAL A 29 -1.00 5.49 2.34
C VAL A 29 -1.72 5.38 3.69
N ASP A 30 -3.04 5.54 3.74
CA ASP A 30 -3.85 5.37 4.96
C ASP A 30 -3.75 3.96 5.58
N MET A 31 -3.36 2.95 4.80
CA MET A 31 -3.21 1.56 5.24
C MET A 31 -1.80 1.23 5.74
N CYS A 32 -0.84 2.13 5.52
CA CYS A 32 0.57 1.88 5.75
C CYS A 32 1.04 2.42 7.11
N ARG A 33 1.85 1.64 7.83
CA ARG A 33 2.52 2.07 9.07
C ARG A 33 3.94 2.62 8.84
N ALA A 34 4.55 2.28 7.72
CA ALA A 34 5.95 2.54 7.39
C ALA A 34 6.14 2.53 5.87
N GLU A 35 7.32 2.94 5.40
CA GLU A 35 7.73 2.82 4.00
C GLU A 35 9.02 2.03 3.86
N ILE A 36 9.24 1.46 2.68
CA ILE A 36 10.54 0.88 2.32
C ILE A 36 11.46 2.02 1.85
N HIS A 37 12.45 2.36 2.67
CA HIS A 37 13.51 3.28 2.33
C HIS A 37 14.86 2.54 2.32
N GLN A 38 15.52 2.50 1.15
CA GLN A 38 16.82 1.82 0.98
C GLN A 38 16.82 0.35 1.48
N GLY A 39 15.71 -0.37 1.26
CA GLY A 39 15.57 -1.78 1.65
C GLY A 39 15.28 -2.01 3.14
N ARG A 40 14.94 -0.97 3.89
CA ARG A 40 14.56 -1.06 5.31
C ARG A 40 13.25 -0.31 5.55
N GLU A 41 12.54 -0.67 6.61
CA GLU A 41 11.38 0.10 7.05
C GLU A 41 11.84 1.44 7.66
N ALA A 42 11.21 2.52 7.22
CA ALA A 42 11.40 3.87 7.73
C ALA A 42 10.04 4.51 8.05
N ALA A 43 10.08 5.65 8.75
CA ALA A 43 8.88 6.44 9.00
C ALA A 43 8.32 6.91 7.67
N LEU A 44 7.05 6.58 7.41
CA LEU A 44 6.33 7.05 6.25
C LEU A 44 5.97 8.53 6.45
N ASP A 45 6.19 9.35 5.41
CA ASP A 45 5.66 10.70 5.30
C ASP A 45 4.49 10.72 4.30
N PRO A 46 3.24 10.66 4.78
CA PRO A 46 2.05 10.68 3.92
C PRO A 46 1.95 11.91 3.03
N GLU A 47 2.44 13.07 3.50
CA GLU A 47 2.34 14.32 2.75
C GLU A 47 3.31 14.33 1.59
N SER A 48 4.54 13.86 1.80
CA SER A 48 5.51 13.68 0.71
C SER A 48 4.98 12.76 -0.39
N VAL A 49 4.32 11.65 -0.03
CA VAL A 49 3.72 10.73 -1.02
C VAL A 49 2.61 11.40 -1.81
N ARG A 50 1.70 12.14 -1.15
CA ARG A 50 0.63 12.88 -1.84
C ARG A 50 1.18 13.92 -2.80
N ASN A 51 2.15 14.72 -2.35
CA ASN A 51 2.77 15.75 -3.18
C ASN A 51 3.47 15.16 -4.43
N GLU A 52 4.12 14.00 -4.28
CA GLU A 52 4.74 13.31 -5.41
C GLU A 52 3.69 12.75 -6.39
N ALA A 53 2.61 12.15 -5.86
CA ALA A 53 1.51 11.67 -6.69
C ALA A 53 0.84 12.80 -7.48
N ASP A 54 0.61 13.96 -6.85
CA ASP A 54 0.06 15.14 -7.52
C ASP A 54 1.01 15.64 -8.62
N ARG A 55 2.31 15.74 -8.34
CA ARG A 55 3.33 16.12 -9.34
C ARG A 55 3.39 15.15 -10.52
N MET A 56 3.19 13.86 -10.30
CA MET A 56 3.08 12.86 -11.38
C MET A 56 1.76 13.04 -12.14
N GLY A 57 0.66 13.32 -11.45
CA GLY A 57 -0.66 13.59 -12.03
C GLY A 57 -0.69 14.85 -12.91
N GLU A 58 -0.01 15.93 -12.50
CA GLU A 58 0.17 17.15 -13.31
C GLU A 58 0.84 16.89 -14.67
N LYS A 59 1.64 15.82 -14.76
CA LYS A 59 2.26 15.35 -16.01
C LYS A 59 1.33 14.45 -16.84
N GLY A 60 0.07 14.30 -16.45
CA GLY A 60 -0.92 13.44 -17.10
C GLY A 60 -0.73 11.95 -16.82
N LEU A 61 0.06 11.58 -15.80
CA LEU A 61 0.26 10.17 -15.43
C LEU A 61 -0.91 9.67 -14.58
N ARG A 62 -1.29 8.41 -14.82
CA ARG A 62 -2.16 7.68 -13.91
C ARG A 62 -1.30 7.03 -12.82
N VAL A 63 -1.40 7.55 -11.60
CA VAL A 63 -0.57 7.12 -10.46
C VAL A 63 -1.29 6.03 -9.67
N LEU A 64 -0.57 5.02 -9.21
CA LEU A 64 -1.06 3.98 -8.30
C LEU A 64 -0.02 3.75 -7.21
N ALA A 65 -0.45 3.82 -5.96
CA ALA A 65 0.41 3.38 -4.86
C ALA A 65 0.41 1.86 -4.73
N MET A 66 1.54 1.33 -4.28
CA MET A 66 1.78 -0.08 -3.97
C MET A 66 2.20 -0.22 -2.51
N ALA A 67 1.70 -1.26 -1.84
CA ALA A 67 2.10 -1.60 -0.48
C ALA A 67 2.11 -3.11 -0.26
N VAL A 68 2.94 -3.54 0.70
CA VAL A 68 3.12 -4.95 1.07
C VAL A 68 2.91 -5.13 2.57
N GLY A 69 2.18 -6.18 2.94
CA GLY A 69 2.01 -6.61 4.33
C GLY A 69 2.43 -8.05 4.52
N HIS A 70 2.80 -8.43 5.75
CA HIS A 70 3.29 -9.76 6.08
C HIS A 70 2.66 -10.28 7.36
N GLY A 71 2.34 -11.58 7.37
CA GLY A 71 1.79 -12.28 8.52
C GLY A 71 0.28 -12.43 8.48
N GLU A 72 -0.20 -13.36 9.32
CA GLU A 72 -1.60 -13.79 9.34
C GLU A 72 -2.56 -12.65 9.71
N GLY A 73 -2.20 -11.80 10.68
CA GLY A 73 -3.05 -10.68 11.09
C GLY A 73 -3.35 -9.70 9.96
N THR A 74 -2.33 -9.34 9.18
CA THR A 74 -2.48 -8.48 7.99
C THR A 74 -3.31 -9.17 6.90
N ALA A 75 -3.09 -10.47 6.68
CA ALA A 75 -3.84 -11.27 5.71
C ALA A 75 -5.32 -11.35 6.05
N GLU A 76 -5.66 -11.64 7.31
CA GLU A 76 -7.04 -11.66 7.78
C GLU A 76 -7.74 -10.30 7.64
N ALA A 77 -7.04 -9.20 7.95
CA ALA A 77 -7.56 -7.86 7.78
C ALA A 77 -7.89 -7.55 6.31
N ALA A 78 -6.98 -7.92 5.39
CA ALA A 78 -7.21 -7.78 3.95
C ALA A 78 -8.40 -8.63 3.45
N LEU A 79 -8.56 -9.86 3.94
CA LEU A 79 -9.69 -10.75 3.59
C LEU A 79 -11.04 -10.23 4.11
N ARG A 80 -11.06 -9.54 5.26
CA ARG A 80 -12.24 -8.79 5.74
C ARG A 80 -12.52 -7.53 4.91
N GLY A 81 -11.62 -7.17 4.00
CA GLY A 81 -11.72 -5.99 3.17
C GLY A 81 -11.30 -4.70 3.89
N GLU A 82 -10.50 -4.82 4.96
CA GLU A 82 -9.95 -3.73 5.76
C GLU A 82 -8.42 -3.89 5.83
N PRO A 83 -7.69 -3.81 4.70
CA PRO A 83 -6.24 -3.92 4.71
C PRO A 83 -5.62 -2.82 5.59
N SER A 84 -4.70 -3.23 6.45
CA SER A 84 -3.98 -2.35 7.38
C SER A 84 -2.62 -2.97 7.71
N ASP A 85 -1.79 -2.23 8.43
CA ASP A 85 -0.46 -2.68 8.86
C ASP A 85 0.46 -3.05 7.68
N LEU A 86 0.39 -2.24 6.62
CA LEU A 86 1.20 -2.39 5.42
C LEU A 86 2.47 -1.56 5.49
N VAL A 87 3.43 -1.89 4.64
CA VAL A 87 4.61 -1.10 4.35
C VAL A 87 4.49 -0.57 2.94
N PHE A 88 4.53 0.75 2.80
CA PHE A 88 4.47 1.45 1.53
C PHE A 88 5.70 1.12 0.68
N ALA A 89 5.47 0.71 -0.57
CA ALA A 89 6.53 0.29 -1.49
C ALA A 89 6.85 1.32 -2.57
N GLY A 90 5.89 2.20 -2.91
CA GLY A 90 6.08 3.25 -3.92
C GLY A 90 4.81 3.67 -4.65
N LEU A 91 4.97 4.62 -5.57
CA LEU A 91 3.99 5.14 -6.53
C LEU A 91 4.24 4.63 -7.96
#